data_AF-A0A0N8VT73-F1
#
_entry.id   AF-A0A0N8VT73-F1
#
_cell.length_a   1.000
_cell.length_b   1.000
_cell.length_c   1.000
_cell.angle_alpha   90.00
_cell.angle_beta   90.00
_cell.angle_gamma   90.00
#
_symmetry.space_group_name_H-M   'P 1'
#
loop_
_entity.id
_entity.type
_entity.pdbx_description
1 polymer ?
#
loop_
_entity_poly.entity_id
_entity_poly.type
_entity_poly.pdbx_seq_one_letter_code
_entity_poly.pdbx_strand_id
1 'polypeptide(L)'
;MTWTFKDRFNPHRRITIDGEFLTLLIHLEDTFEDFRYYNSLDADAQNQLSNDKGVIFAKVIFIHTQISYCLGTHDCQEDFYYEFYCTTVRKYLVNVHPRFAMKKYAEFISYIQSENESTTPSITQKEKNNELTDDH
;
A
#
# COMPACT_ATOMS: atom_id res chain seq x y z
N MET A 1 -12.87 -5.56 -14.62
CA MET A 1 -13.99 -5.21 -13.72
C MET A 1 -13.41 -4.50 -12.51
N THR A 2 -13.77 -3.25 -12.26
CA THR A 2 -13.23 -2.45 -11.13
C THR A 2 -14.13 -2.54 -9.92
N TRP A 3 -13.56 -2.33 -8.73
CA TRP A 3 -14.28 -2.38 -7.45
C TRP A 3 -14.12 -1.07 -6.71
N THR A 4 -15.23 -0.45 -6.33
CA THR A 4 -15.22 0.84 -5.62
C THR A 4 -15.78 0.70 -4.21
N PHE A 5 -15.05 1.23 -3.23
CA PHE A 5 -15.39 1.23 -1.82
C PHE A 5 -15.39 2.65 -1.26
N LYS A 6 -16.15 2.90 -0.20
CA LYS A 6 -16.04 4.15 0.57
C LYS A 6 -14.73 4.13 1.35
N ASP A 7 -14.07 5.27 1.38
CA ASP A 7 -12.91 5.45 2.25
C ASP A 7 -13.34 5.47 3.72
N ARG A 8 -12.62 4.75 4.58
CA ARG A 8 -12.92 4.62 6.01
C ARG A 8 -12.57 5.88 6.81
N PHE A 9 -11.56 6.62 6.40
CA PHE A 9 -11.03 7.80 7.08
C PHE A 9 -11.61 9.10 6.49
N ASN A 10 -12.12 9.07 5.25
CA ASN A 10 -12.82 10.22 4.65
C ASN A 10 -14.14 9.80 3.95
N PRO A 11 -15.32 10.13 4.51
CA PRO A 11 -16.61 9.67 3.98
C PRO A 11 -16.96 10.25 2.59
N HIS A 12 -16.31 11.32 2.16
CA HIS A 12 -16.52 11.94 0.85
C HIS A 12 -15.63 11.34 -0.25
N ARG A 13 -14.64 10.53 0.12
CA ARG A 13 -13.73 9.85 -0.83
C ARG A 13 -14.16 8.42 -1.11
N ARG A 14 -13.79 7.95 -2.31
CA ARG A 14 -13.95 6.56 -2.73
C ARG A 14 -12.60 6.00 -3.16
N ILE A 15 -12.34 4.76 -2.78
CA ILE A 15 -11.17 4.00 -3.25
C ILE A 15 -11.64 3.05 -4.34
N THR A 16 -10.97 3.11 -5.50
CA THR A 16 -11.22 2.19 -6.61
C THR A 16 -10.01 1.29 -6.81
N ILE A 17 -10.23 -0.02 -6.77
CA ILE A 17 -9.21 -1.03 -7.04
C ILE A 17 -9.49 -1.66 -8.41
N ASP A 18 -8.47 -1.71 -9.27
CA ASP A 18 -8.58 -2.32 -10.60
C ASP A 18 -8.82 -3.83 -10.51
N GLY A 19 -9.56 -4.39 -11.46
CA GLY A 19 -9.72 -5.84 -11.60
C GLY A 19 -8.42 -6.58 -11.90
N GLU A 20 -7.41 -5.91 -12.48
CA GLU A 20 -6.06 -6.49 -12.63
C GLU A 20 -5.48 -6.94 -11.27
N PHE A 21 -5.86 -6.28 -10.18
CA PHE A 21 -5.41 -6.62 -8.83
C PHE A 21 -5.76 -8.06 -8.43
N LEU A 22 -6.89 -8.61 -8.89
CA LEU A 22 -7.24 -10.00 -8.59
C LEU A 22 -6.25 -10.99 -9.20
N THR A 23 -5.72 -10.68 -10.39
CA THR A 23 -4.67 -11.49 -11.01
C THR A 23 -3.37 -11.37 -10.21
N LEU A 24 -3.05 -10.18 -9.71
CA LEU A 24 -1.87 -9.95 -8.87
C LEU A 24 -1.96 -10.67 -7.51
N LEU A 25 -3.15 -10.78 -6.91
CA LEU A 25 -3.36 -11.47 -5.64
C LEU A 25 -2.94 -12.94 -5.69
N ILE A 26 -3.10 -13.60 -6.84
CA ILE A 26 -2.71 -15.01 -7.03
C ILE A 26 -1.22 -15.20 -6.76
N HIS A 27 -0.40 -14.19 -7.05
CA HIS A 27 1.04 -14.26 -6.91
C HIS A 27 1.53 -13.95 -5.49
N LEU A 28 0.71 -13.35 -4.62
CA LEU A 28 1.19 -12.92 -3.29
C LEU A 28 1.76 -14.06 -2.46
N GLU A 29 1.13 -15.22 -2.46
CA GLU A 29 1.62 -16.34 -1.66
C GLU A 29 2.91 -16.92 -2.24
N ASP A 30 3.01 -17.01 -3.56
CA ASP A 30 4.19 -17.53 -4.25
C ASP A 30 5.42 -16.61 -4.08
N THR A 31 5.20 -15.31 -3.83
CA THR A 31 6.26 -14.30 -3.70
C THR A 31 6.60 -13.91 -2.26
N PHE A 32 6.18 -14.66 -1.23
CA PHE A 32 6.53 -14.34 0.15
C PHE A 32 8.05 -14.35 0.41
N GLU A 33 8.76 -15.37 -0.05
CA GLU A 33 10.22 -15.45 0.11
C GLU A 33 10.93 -14.41 -0.76
N ASP A 34 10.41 -14.14 -1.97
CA ASP A 34 10.92 -13.08 -2.82
C ASP A 34 10.79 -11.70 -2.14
N PHE A 35 9.67 -11.43 -1.46
CA PHE A 35 9.46 -10.21 -0.70
C PHE A 35 10.40 -10.13 0.51
N ARG A 36 10.61 -11.23 1.23
CA ARG A 36 11.58 -11.29 2.33
C ARG A 36 12.99 -10.98 1.81
N TYR A 37 13.41 -11.65 0.74
CA TYR A 37 14.68 -11.38 0.09
C TYR A 37 14.79 -9.92 -0.37
N TYR A 38 13.77 -9.39 -1.05
CA TYR A 38 13.73 -7.99 -1.50
C TYR A 38 13.98 -6.98 -0.36
N ASN A 39 13.37 -7.17 0.81
CA ASN A 39 13.58 -6.28 1.97
C ASN A 39 14.97 -6.39 2.60
N SER A 40 15.72 -7.46 2.31
CA SER A 40 17.11 -7.62 2.78
C SER A 40 18.12 -6.87 1.91
N LEU A 41 17.70 -6.45 0.71
CA LEU A 41 18.53 -5.76 -0.26
C LEU A 41 18.56 -4.24 0.00
N ASP A 42 19.65 -3.61 -0.41
CA ASP A 42 19.71 -2.15 -0.51
C ASP A 42 18.86 -1.61 -1.67
N ALA A 43 18.70 -0.29 -1.73
CA ALA A 43 17.84 0.36 -2.71
C ALA A 43 18.27 0.11 -4.17
N ASP A 44 19.58 0.02 -4.44
CA ASP A 44 20.09 -0.19 -5.79
C ASP A 44 19.82 -1.62 -6.25
N ALA A 45 20.06 -2.61 -5.38
CA ALA A 45 19.76 -4.01 -5.62
C ALA A 45 18.25 -4.29 -5.71
N GLN A 46 17.42 -3.59 -4.92
CA GLN A 46 15.95 -3.64 -5.05
C GLN A 46 15.46 -3.16 -6.42
N ASN A 47 16.03 -2.04 -6.91
CA ASN A 47 15.70 -1.51 -8.23
C ASN A 47 16.15 -2.47 -9.33
N GLN A 48 17.36 -3.01 -9.23
CA GLN A 48 17.87 -3.98 -10.19
C GLN A 48 17.00 -5.25 -10.24
N LEU A 49 16.69 -5.84 -9.08
CA LEU A 49 15.86 -7.04 -8.98
C LEU A 49 14.46 -6.82 -9.58
N SER A 50 13.85 -5.65 -9.34
CA SER A 50 12.55 -5.30 -9.91
C SER A 50 12.60 -5.23 -11.44
N ASN A 51 13.68 -4.68 -12.00
CA ASN A 51 13.87 -4.59 -13.44
C ASN A 51 14.12 -5.96 -14.07
N ASP A 52 14.94 -6.80 -13.43
CA ASP A 52 15.31 -8.13 -13.95
C ASP A 52 14.13 -9.11 -13.93
N LYS A 53 13.30 -9.07 -12.89
CA LYS A 53 12.13 -9.95 -12.73
C LYS A 53 10.89 -9.44 -13.49
N GLY A 54 10.91 -8.18 -13.92
CA GLY A 54 9.89 -7.57 -14.76
C GLY A 54 8.67 -7.00 -14.02
N VAL A 55 7.74 -6.46 -14.81
CA VAL A 55 6.66 -5.57 -14.32
C VAL A 55 5.69 -6.26 -13.35
N ILE A 56 5.33 -7.53 -13.58
CA ILE A 56 4.40 -8.24 -12.68
C ILE A 56 5.04 -8.39 -11.30
N PHE A 57 6.30 -8.82 -11.24
CA PHE A 57 7.04 -8.93 -9.99
C PHE A 57 7.08 -7.58 -9.25
N ALA A 58 7.46 -6.50 -9.94
CA ALA A 58 7.51 -5.16 -9.35
C ALA A 58 6.14 -4.72 -8.77
N LYS A 59 5.04 -4.99 -9.50
CA LYS A 59 3.68 -4.71 -9.01
C LYS A 59 3.34 -5.54 -7.75
N VAL A 60 3.67 -6.83 -7.74
CA VAL A 60 3.38 -7.73 -6.61
C VAL A 60 4.20 -7.34 -5.37
N ILE A 61 5.49 -7.03 -5.53
CA ILE A 61 6.34 -6.53 -4.44
C ILE A 61 5.80 -5.21 -3.90
N PHE A 62 5.37 -4.29 -4.76
CA PHE A 62 4.75 -3.04 -4.31
C PHE A 62 3.51 -3.30 -3.43
N ILE A 63 2.66 -4.25 -3.81
CA ILE A 63 1.51 -4.66 -3.00
C ILE A 63 1.97 -5.24 -1.66
N HIS A 64 2.99 -6.10 -1.65
CA HIS A 64 3.55 -6.64 -0.42
C HIS A 64 4.03 -5.53 0.53
N THR A 65 4.76 -4.55 0.01
CA THR A 65 5.25 -3.39 0.75
C THR A 65 4.11 -2.57 1.36
N GLN A 66 3.04 -2.30 0.61
CA GLN A 66 1.88 -1.57 1.12
C GLN A 66 1.16 -2.33 2.24
N ILE A 67 0.98 -3.65 2.09
CA ILE A 67 0.38 -4.48 3.13
C ILE A 67 1.29 -4.50 4.37
N SER A 68 2.59 -4.74 4.18
CA SER A 68 3.55 -4.80 5.28
C SER A 68 3.58 -3.49 6.07
N TYR A 69 3.54 -2.37 5.35
CA TYR A 69 3.42 -1.04 5.95
C TYR A 69 2.18 -0.91 6.83
N CYS A 70 1.01 -1.32 6.33
CA CYS A 70 -0.24 -1.24 7.09
C CYS A 70 -0.31 -2.22 8.27
N LEU A 71 0.46 -3.30 8.23
CA LEU A 71 0.53 -4.30 9.30
C LEU A 71 1.62 -4.01 10.33
N GLY A 72 2.48 -3.00 10.10
CA GLY A 72 3.62 -2.71 10.95
C GLY A 72 4.71 -3.78 10.90
N THR A 73 4.76 -4.59 9.84
CA THR A 73 5.72 -5.69 9.67
C THR A 73 6.94 -5.26 8.87
N HIS A 74 7.41 -4.02 9.06
CA HIS A 74 8.50 -3.45 8.26
C HIS A 74 9.79 -4.27 8.34
N ASP A 75 10.01 -4.96 9.46
CA ASP A 75 11.14 -5.86 9.65
C ASP A 75 10.76 -7.32 9.33
N CYS A 76 10.35 -7.56 8.09
CA CYS A 76 10.04 -8.92 7.61
C CYS A 76 11.26 -9.86 7.57
N GLN A 77 12.45 -9.41 8.03
CA GLN A 77 13.60 -10.30 8.24
C GLN A 77 13.47 -11.11 9.52
N GLU A 78 12.84 -10.56 10.55
CA GLU A 78 12.57 -11.31 11.78
C GLU A 78 11.45 -12.34 11.55
N ASP A 79 11.69 -13.58 11.97
CA ASP A 79 10.77 -14.69 11.74
C ASP A 79 9.37 -14.41 12.30
N PHE A 80 9.28 -13.74 13.46
CA PHE A 80 8.00 -13.37 14.06
C PHE A 80 7.16 -12.46 13.15
N TYR A 81 7.73 -11.37 12.63
CA TYR A 81 7.02 -10.45 11.74
C TYR A 81 6.73 -11.12 10.40
N TYR A 82 7.65 -11.94 9.89
CA TYR A 82 7.48 -12.68 8.65
C TYR A 82 6.32 -13.69 8.73
N GLU A 83 6.25 -14.49 9.78
CA GLU A 83 5.17 -15.46 9.98
C GLU A 83 3.82 -14.76 10.19
N PHE A 84 3.79 -13.68 10.98
CA PHE A 84 2.58 -12.88 11.17
C PHE A 84 2.11 -12.26 9.85
N TYR A 85 3.04 -11.73 9.06
CA TYR A 85 2.76 -11.18 7.73
C TYR A 85 2.13 -12.24 6.80
N CYS A 86 2.82 -13.38 6.62
CA CYS A 86 2.36 -14.44 5.72
C CYS A 86 0.99 -14.98 6.14
N THR A 87 0.79 -15.20 7.43
CA THR A 87 -0.48 -15.67 7.99
C THR A 87 -1.61 -14.66 7.74
N THR A 88 -1.33 -13.38 7.92
CA THR A 88 -2.31 -12.31 7.75
C THR A 88 -2.69 -12.12 6.28
N VAL A 89 -1.71 -12.14 5.36
CA VAL A 89 -1.97 -12.07 3.92
C VAL A 89 -2.82 -13.24 3.45
N ARG A 90 -2.47 -14.48 3.84
CA ARG A 90 -3.28 -15.66 3.53
C ARG A 90 -4.72 -15.52 4.01
N LYS A 91 -4.88 -15.10 5.27
CA LYS A 91 -6.20 -14.99 5.93
C LYS A 91 -7.13 -13.96 5.31
N TYR A 92 -6.61 -12.82 4.83
CA TYR A 92 -7.45 -11.69 4.41
C TYR A 92 -7.39 -11.36 2.92
N LEU A 93 -6.44 -11.91 2.17
CA LEU A 93 -6.24 -11.58 0.76
C LEU A 93 -6.23 -12.80 -0.17
N VAL A 94 -5.67 -13.95 0.26
CA VAL A 94 -5.53 -15.14 -0.59
C VAL A 94 -6.68 -16.14 -0.39
N ASN A 95 -6.92 -16.57 0.85
CA ASN A 95 -7.91 -17.62 1.17
C ASN A 95 -9.31 -17.07 1.42
N VAL A 96 -9.72 -16.03 0.68
CA VAL A 96 -11.01 -15.36 0.84
C VAL A 96 -11.67 -15.08 -0.49
N HIS A 97 -12.99 -14.85 -0.46
CA HIS A 97 -13.71 -14.41 -1.65
C HIS A 97 -13.11 -13.10 -2.21
N PRO A 98 -12.94 -12.95 -3.55
CA PRO A 98 -12.34 -11.77 -4.18
C PRO A 98 -12.86 -10.43 -3.65
N ARG A 99 -14.18 -10.31 -3.48
CA ARG A 99 -14.82 -9.13 -2.87
C ARG A 99 -14.23 -8.71 -1.52
N PHE A 100 -13.93 -9.68 -0.66
CA PHE A 100 -13.38 -9.41 0.67
C PHE A 100 -11.92 -9.00 0.58
N ALA A 101 -11.12 -9.65 -0.28
CA ALA A 101 -9.74 -9.24 -0.54
C ALA A 101 -9.67 -7.79 -1.07
N MET A 102 -10.51 -7.45 -2.05
CA MET A 102 -10.59 -6.10 -2.62
C MET A 102 -10.98 -5.06 -1.57
N LYS A 103 -11.97 -5.38 -0.73
CA LYS A 103 -12.37 -4.49 0.36
C LYS A 103 -11.24 -4.29 1.36
N LYS A 104 -10.56 -5.38 1.76
CA LYS A 104 -9.46 -5.30 2.73
C LYS A 104 -8.30 -4.47 2.18
N TYR A 105 -7.94 -4.69 0.91
CA TYR A 105 -6.90 -3.91 0.28
C TYR A 105 -7.28 -2.43 0.15
N ALA A 106 -8.55 -2.12 -0.16
CA ALA A 106 -9.03 -0.74 -0.13
C ALA A 106 -8.90 -0.09 1.25
N GLU A 107 -9.07 -0.83 2.36
CA GLU A 107 -8.80 -0.32 3.71
C GLU A 107 -7.33 0.05 3.90
N PHE A 108 -6.39 -0.74 3.38
CA PHE A 108 -4.96 -0.43 3.43
C PHE A 108 -4.63 0.83 2.63
N ILE A 109 -5.17 0.98 1.42
CA ILE A 109 -4.99 2.20 0.62
C ILE A 109 -5.56 3.42 1.33
N SER A 110 -6.76 3.30 1.92
CA SER A 110 -7.35 4.37 2.72
C SER A 110 -6.48 4.77 3.92
N TYR A 111 -5.87 3.79 4.60
CA TYR A 111 -4.96 4.06 5.70
C TYR A 111 -3.71 4.81 5.24
N ILE A 112 -3.03 4.33 4.20
CA ILE A 112 -1.83 4.98 3.62
C ILE A 112 -2.14 6.42 3.20
N GLN A 113 -3.28 6.66 2.54
CA GLN A 113 -3.68 8.01 2.14
C GLN A 113 -3.91 8.92 3.35
N SER A 114 -4.59 8.43 4.40
CA SER A 114 -4.84 9.19 5.62
C SER A 114 -3.55 9.57 6.36
N GLU A 115 -2.57 8.65 6.43
CA GLU A 115 -1.25 8.91 7.03
C GLU A 115 -0.48 9.96 6.22
N ASN A 116 -0.47 9.84 4.89
CA ASN A 116 0.20 10.81 4.01
C ASN A 116 -0.41 12.23 4.15
N GLU A 117 -1.74 12.33 4.24
CA GLU A 117 -2.44 13.60 4.46
C GLU A 117 -2.11 14.22 5.82
N SER A 118 -2.00 13.39 6.85
CA SER A 118 -1.67 13.82 8.21
C SER A 118 -0.20 14.27 8.34
N THR A 119 0.68 13.71 7.52
CA THR A 119 2.12 13.99 7.53
C THR A 119 2.49 15.16 6.63
N THR A 120 1.61 15.56 5.71
CA THR A 120 1.84 16.74 4.85
C THR A 120 1.58 18.01 5.66
N PRO A 121 2.59 18.84 5.99
CA PRO A 121 2.33 20.11 6.66
C PRO A 121 1.41 20.95 5.79
N SER A 122 0.40 21.55 6.40
CA SER A 122 -0.57 22.42 5.75
C SER A 122 0.12 23.72 5.27
N ILE A 123 0.91 23.66 4.20
CA ILE A 123 1.47 24.84 3.51
C ILE A 123 0.40 25.41 2.58
N THR A 124 -0.80 25.73 3.10
CA THR A 124 -1.76 26.54 2.33
C THR A 124 -2.80 27.15 3.27
N GLN A 125 -2.41 28.12 4.10
CA GLN A 125 -3.38 29.08 4.67
C GLN A 125 -2.79 30.41 5.17
N LYS A 126 -1.46 30.64 5.08
CA LYS A 126 -0.84 31.90 5.53
C LYS A 126 -0.57 32.96 4.44
N GLU A 127 -0.74 32.66 3.16
CA GLU A 127 -0.42 33.62 2.08
C GLU A 127 -1.62 34.41 1.53
N LYS A 128 -2.85 34.17 1.99
CA LYS A 128 -4.03 34.94 1.51
C LYS A 128 -4.45 36.13 2.38
N ASN A 129 -3.77 36.39 3.50
CA ASN A 129 -4.15 37.48 4.41
C ASN A 129 -3.22 38.70 4.38
N ASN A 130 -2.20 38.73 3.50
CA ASN A 130 -1.23 39.83 3.43
C ASN A 130 -1.39 40.79 2.23
N GLU A 131 -2.46 40.69 1.44
CA GLU A 131 -2.73 41.61 0.32
C GLU A 131 -3.91 42.58 0.57
N LEU A 132 -4.25 42.86 1.83
CA LEU A 132 -5.34 43.78 2.18
C LEU A 132 -4.96 44.76 3.29
N THR A 133 -3.83 45.45 3.15
CA THR A 133 -3.58 46.75 3.80
C THR A 133 -2.45 47.46 3.07
N ASP A 134 -2.77 48.26 2.07
CA ASP A 134 -2.04 49.49 1.75
C ASP A 134 -2.97 50.37 0.90
N ASP A 135 -3.78 51.16 1.60
CA ASP A 135 -4.39 52.39 1.10
C ASP A 135 -4.80 53.21 2.33
N HIS A 136 -3.93 54.13 2.76
CA HIS A 136 -4.26 55.46 3.30
C HIS A 136 -3.02 56.32 3.55
#